data_AF-A0A955NP06-F1
#
_entry.id   AF-A0A955NP06-F1
#
_cell.length_a   1.000
_cell.length_b   1.000
_cell.length_c   1.000
_cell.angle_alpha   90.00
_cell.angle_beta   90.00
_cell.angle_gamma   90.00
#
_symmetry.space_group_name_H-M   'P 1'
#
loop_
_entity.id
_entity.type
_entity.pdbx_description
1 polymer ?
#
loop_
_entity_poly.entity_id
_entity_poly.type
_entity_poly.pdbx_seq_one_letter_code
_entity_poly.pdbx_strand_id
1 'polypeptide(L)'
;MFPRILVAATLFFFFLFHPIPNASAQWVQQTVALKEGWNSVFLEVEPYPAQCRQLFKGMPIQTVTTYDPDLSSVEFIQNPAELTPDLPDWRFYFPVGDPREFSNNLHAFQANT
;
A
#
# COMPACT_ATOMS: atom_id res chain seq x y z
N MET A 1 14.29 -38.86 -30.39
CA MET A 1 14.30 -38.24 -29.04
C MET A 1 14.96 -36.85 -29.00
N PHE A 2 16.00 -36.61 -29.82
CA PHE A 2 16.76 -35.35 -29.90
C PHE A 2 16.03 -34.03 -30.26
N PRO A 3 15.02 -33.97 -31.16
CA PRO A 3 14.48 -32.67 -31.60
C PRO A 3 13.59 -32.00 -30.55
N ARG A 4 12.94 -32.78 -29.67
CA ARG A 4 12.08 -32.25 -28.60
C ARG A 4 12.89 -31.57 -27.50
N ILE A 5 14.08 -32.10 -27.21
CA ILE A 5 15.01 -31.53 -26.22
C ILE A 5 15.60 -30.22 -26.75
N LEU A 6 15.93 -30.17 -28.06
CA LEU A 6 16.43 -28.96 -28.68
C LEU A 6 15.38 -27.84 -28.66
N VAL A 7 14.13 -28.14 -29.01
CA VAL A 7 13.00 -27.19 -28.96
C VAL A 7 12.70 -26.74 -27.53
N ALA A 8 12.74 -27.65 -26.56
CA ALA A 8 12.57 -27.29 -25.15
C ALA A 8 13.69 -26.37 -24.66
N ALA A 9 14.94 -26.62 -25.08
CA ALA A 9 16.08 -25.78 -24.72
C ALA A 9 15.99 -24.38 -25.34
N THR A 10 15.54 -24.24 -26.60
CA THR A 10 15.32 -22.92 -27.22
C THR A 10 14.19 -22.15 -26.56
N LEU A 11 13.07 -22.81 -26.23
CA LEU A 11 11.96 -22.16 -25.51
C LEU A 11 12.39 -21.73 -24.11
N PHE A 12 13.17 -22.55 -23.41
CA PHE A 12 13.71 -22.22 -22.09
C PHE A 12 14.67 -21.02 -22.14
N PHE A 13 15.53 -20.95 -23.17
CA PHE A 13 16.42 -19.82 -23.38
C PHE A 13 15.64 -18.53 -23.69
N PHE A 14 14.57 -18.61 -24.48
CA PHE A 14 13.69 -17.46 -24.77
C PHE A 14 12.94 -16.94 -23.54
N PHE A 15 12.57 -17.83 -22.60
CA PHE A 15 11.94 -17.44 -21.34
C PHE A 15 12.93 -16.83 -20.35
N LEU A 16 14.17 -17.33 -20.30
CA LEU A 16 15.20 -16.81 -19.38
C LEU A 16 15.77 -15.45 -19.77
N PHE A 17 15.82 -15.14 -21.07
CA PHE A 17 16.41 -13.90 -21.59
C PHE A 17 15.38 -12.89 -22.09
N HIS A 18 14.11 -13.02 -21.69
CA HIS A 18 13.12 -11.99 -22.00
C HIS A 18 13.48 -10.71 -21.24
N PRO A 19 13.77 -9.59 -21.93
CA PRO A 19 14.04 -8.33 -21.25
C PRO A 19 12.75 -7.91 -20.52
N ILE A 20 12.81 -7.88 -19.20
CA ILE A 20 11.74 -7.33 -18.39
C ILE A 20 11.67 -5.84 -18.72
N PRO A 21 10.56 -5.33 -19.28
CA PRO A 21 10.46 -3.91 -19.56
C PRO A 21 10.58 -3.14 -18.25
N ASN A 22 11.58 -2.27 -18.16
CA ASN A 22 11.69 -1.31 -17.07
C ASN A 22 10.53 -0.32 -17.21
N ALA A 23 9.50 -0.48 -16.37
CA ALA A 23 8.42 0.50 -16.28
C ALA A 23 8.96 1.73 -15.54
N SER A 24 9.31 2.78 -16.27
CA SER A 24 9.60 4.08 -15.68
C SER A 24 8.28 4.77 -15.34
N ALA A 25 8.07 5.07 -14.06
CA ALA A 25 7.01 5.99 -13.66
C ALA A 25 7.30 7.37 -14.27
N GLN A 26 6.32 7.95 -14.96
CA GLN A 26 6.41 9.30 -15.54
C GLN A 26 5.38 10.22 -14.88
N TRP A 27 5.74 11.50 -14.74
CA TRP A 27 4.79 12.51 -14.28
C TRP A 27 3.68 12.69 -15.32
N VAL A 28 2.43 12.59 -14.86
CA VAL A 28 1.24 12.82 -15.69
C VAL A 28 0.55 14.09 -15.21
N GLN A 29 0.32 15.02 -16.14
CA GLN A 29 -0.48 16.22 -15.87
C GLN A 29 -1.86 16.04 -16.49
N GLN A 30 -2.91 16.14 -15.67
CA GLN A 30 -4.30 16.13 -16.12
C GLN A 30 -4.93 17.50 -15.86
N THR A 31 -5.52 18.10 -16.90
CA THR A 31 -6.31 19.33 -16.78
C THR A 31 -7.79 18.98 -16.89
N VAL A 32 -8.57 19.29 -15.84
CA VAL A 32 -10.02 19.07 -15.82
C VAL A 32 -10.73 20.41 -16.00
N ALA A 33 -11.44 20.57 -17.12
CA ALA A 33 -12.26 21.76 -17.37
C ALA A 33 -13.59 21.64 -16.61
N LEU A 34 -13.82 22.54 -15.65
CA LEU A 34 -15.01 22.54 -14.80
C LEU A 34 -16.21 23.18 -15.53
N LYS A 35 -17.41 22.68 -15.27
CA LYS A 35 -18.70 23.26 -15.73
C LYS A 35 -19.42 23.96 -14.57
N GLU A 36 -20.36 24.86 -14.88
CA GLU A 36 -21.25 25.43 -13.87
C GLU A 36 -22.03 24.32 -13.15
N GLY A 37 -22.11 24.39 -11.82
CA GLY A 37 -22.68 23.33 -10.97
C GLY A 37 -21.63 22.40 -10.35
N TRP A 38 -22.03 21.17 -10.01
CA TRP A 38 -21.17 20.19 -9.35
C TRP A 38 -20.33 19.39 -10.36
N ASN A 39 -19.03 19.30 -10.12
CA ASN A 39 -18.09 18.45 -10.87
C ASN A 39 -17.44 17.48 -9.89
N SER A 40 -17.62 16.17 -10.11
CA SER A 40 -16.94 15.14 -9.32
C SER A 40 -15.65 14.75 -10.02
N VAL A 41 -14.53 14.80 -9.30
CA VAL A 41 -13.23 14.33 -9.75
C VAL A 41 -12.73 13.28 -8.76
N PHE A 42 -12.54 12.06 -9.24
CA PHE A 42 -11.96 10.96 -8.49
C PHE A 42 -10.59 10.61 -9.08
N LEU A 43 -9.57 10.53 -8.23
CA LEU A 43 -8.19 10.21 -8.60
C LEU A 43 -7.71 9.10 -7.69
N GLU A 44 -7.40 7.96 -8.29
CA GLU A 44 -6.71 6.86 -7.63
C GLU A 44 -5.21 7.05 -7.84
N VAL A 45 -4.44 7.09 -6.75
CA VAL A 45 -2.99 7.33 -6.78
C VAL A 45 -2.29 6.31 -5.91
N GLU A 46 -1.24 5.66 -6.38
CA GLU A 46 -0.45 4.76 -5.52
C GLU A 46 0.72 5.55 -4.89
N PRO A 47 0.84 5.60 -3.55
CA PRO A 47 1.94 6.30 -2.90
C PRO A 47 3.29 5.63 -3.21
N TYR A 48 4.29 6.41 -3.65
CA TYR A 48 5.65 5.92 -3.83
C TYR A 48 6.69 6.90 -3.24
N PRO A 49 7.55 6.45 -2.30
CA PRO A 49 7.55 5.14 -1.65
C PRO A 49 6.39 4.99 -0.65
N ALA A 50 5.70 3.85 -0.64
CA ALA A 50 4.60 3.60 0.28
C ALA A 50 5.05 3.41 1.75
N GLN A 51 6.29 2.96 1.96
CA GLN A 51 6.78 2.60 3.30
C GLN A 51 7.01 3.85 4.14
N CYS A 52 6.37 3.92 5.32
CA CYS A 52 6.44 5.09 6.21
C CYS A 52 7.89 5.46 6.55
N ARG A 53 8.75 4.47 6.81
CA ARG A 53 10.17 4.69 7.10
C ARG A 53 10.93 5.40 5.97
N GLN A 54 10.60 5.08 4.71
CA GLN A 54 11.24 5.70 3.55
C GLN A 54 10.62 7.07 3.27
N LEU A 55 9.29 7.15 3.31
CA LEU A 55 8.53 8.36 3.05
C LEU A 55 8.90 9.48 4.03
N PHE A 56 9.08 9.14 5.31
CA PHE A 56 9.36 10.10 6.38
C PHE A 56 10.84 10.33 6.65
N LYS A 57 11.73 9.76 5.84
CA LYS A 57 13.17 9.86 6.04
C LYS A 57 13.62 11.33 5.98
N GLY A 58 14.26 11.80 7.04
CA GLY A 58 14.80 13.17 7.14
C GLY A 58 13.75 14.24 7.49
N MET A 59 12.50 13.86 7.72
CA MET A 59 11.46 14.78 8.19
C MET A 59 11.46 14.85 9.73
N PRO A 60 11.17 16.02 10.33
CA PRO A 60 11.11 16.19 11.79
C PRO A 60 9.78 15.68 12.37
N ILE A 61 9.38 14.46 12.01
CA ILE A 61 8.13 13.84 12.46
C ILE A 61 8.34 13.22 13.84
N GLN A 62 7.39 13.43 14.75
CA GLN A 62 7.40 12.83 16.09
C GLN A 62 6.49 11.61 16.18
N THR A 63 5.29 11.68 15.60
CA THR A 63 4.39 10.54 15.46
C THR A 63 3.42 10.79 14.30
N VAL A 64 2.94 9.71 13.69
CA VAL A 64 1.82 9.74 12.75
C VAL A 64 0.79 8.75 13.25
N THR A 65 -0.45 9.19 13.34
CA THR A 65 -1.56 8.37 13.82
C THR A 65 -2.71 8.43 12.84
N THR A 66 -3.29 7.29 12.51
CA THR A 66 -4.51 7.23 11.69
C THR A 66 -5.52 6.28 12.32
N TYR A 67 -6.79 6.61 12.16
CA TYR A 67 -7.89 5.73 12.50
C TYR A 67 -8.21 4.89 11.25
N ASP A 68 -8.08 3.58 11.37
CA ASP A 68 -8.23 2.57 10.32
C ASP A 68 -9.02 1.38 10.91
N PRO A 69 -10.32 1.56 11.20
CA PRO A 69 -11.15 0.53 11.79
C PRO A 69 -11.42 -0.57 10.76
N ASP A 70 -11.42 -1.82 11.20
CA ASP A 70 -11.93 -2.91 10.37
C ASP A 70 -13.46 -2.77 10.29
N LEU A 71 -13.97 -2.29 9.16
CA LEU A 71 -15.41 -2.11 8.89
C LEU A 71 -16.11 -3.45 8.63
N SER A 72 -15.73 -4.49 9.36
CA SER A 72 -16.40 -5.78 9.34
C SER A 72 -17.88 -5.60 9.73
N SER A 73 -18.75 -6.44 9.17
CA SER A 73 -20.18 -6.40 9.46
C SER A 73 -20.39 -6.47 10.96
N VAL A 74 -21.12 -5.49 11.53
CA VAL A 74 -21.44 -5.37 12.95
C VAL A 74 -21.76 -6.75 13.56
N GLU A 75 -20.81 -7.31 14.30
CA GLU A 75 -21.05 -8.51 15.10
C GLU A 75 -21.71 -8.06 16.41
N PHE A 76 -22.96 -8.45 16.59
CA PHE A 76 -23.65 -8.25 17.86
C PHE A 76 -23.06 -9.20 18.89
N ILE A 77 -22.44 -8.66 19.92
CA ILE A 77 -22.00 -9.44 21.08
C ILE A 77 -23.25 -9.96 21.79
N GLN A 78 -23.48 -11.27 21.74
CA GLN A 78 -24.64 -11.90 22.38
C GLN A 78 -24.45 -12.02 23.90
N ASN A 79 -23.21 -12.16 24.34
CA ASN A 79 -22.86 -12.32 25.74
C ASN A 79 -22.24 -11.02 26.29
N PRO A 80 -22.91 -10.28 27.18
CA PRO A 80 -22.37 -9.04 27.76
C PRO A 80 -21.16 -9.25 28.68
N ALA A 81 -20.82 -10.50 29.03
CA ALA A 81 -19.59 -10.84 29.75
C ALA A 81 -18.40 -11.13 28.81
N GLU A 82 -18.61 -11.15 27.50
CA GLU A 82 -17.57 -11.31 26.50
C GLU A 82 -16.82 -9.99 26.33
N LEU A 83 -15.49 -10.04 26.47
CA LEU A 83 -14.64 -8.88 26.21
C LEU A 83 -14.53 -8.71 24.70
N THR A 84 -14.88 -7.52 24.19
CA THR A 84 -14.59 -7.15 22.82
C THR A 84 -13.08 -7.28 22.60
N PRO A 85 -12.62 -7.98 21.56
CA PRO A 85 -11.20 -7.99 21.23
C PRO A 85 -10.73 -6.55 21.03
N ASP A 86 -9.66 -6.17 21.72
CA ASP A 86 -9.01 -4.87 21.60
C ASP A 86 -8.26 -4.84 20.25
N LEU A 87 -9.02 -4.64 19.17
CA LEU A 87 -8.45 -4.39 17.86
C LEU A 87 -8.01 -2.92 17.86
N PRO A 88 -6.70 -2.62 17.73
CA PRO A 88 -6.27 -1.24 17.66
C PRO A 88 -6.71 -0.66 16.32
N ASP A 89 -7.89 -0.05 16.30
CA ASP A 89 -8.36 0.78 15.18
C ASP A 89 -7.39 1.93 14.90
N TRP A 90 -6.58 2.28 15.89
CA TRP A 90 -5.51 3.26 15.75
C TRP A 90 -4.22 2.63 15.26
N ARG A 91 -3.72 3.18 14.16
CA ARG A 91 -2.39 2.89 13.62
C ARG A 91 -1.43 4.01 14.03
N PHE A 92 -0.21 3.64 14.38
CA PHE A 92 0.86 4.51 14.87
C PHE A 92 2.15 4.26 14.10
N TYR A 93 2.82 5.34 13.76
CA TYR A 93 4.21 5.37 13.32
C TYR A 93 5.01 6.29 14.24
N PHE A 94 6.09 5.75 14.79
CA PHE A 94 7.14 6.42 15.54
C PHE A 94 8.46 6.29 14.76
N PRO A 95 9.28 7.36 14.69
CA PRO A 95 10.56 7.33 14.00
C PRO A 95 11.55 6.33 14.60
N VAL A 96 12.58 6.02 13.80
CA VAL A 96 13.70 5.18 14.23
C VAL A 96 14.41 5.81 15.43
N GLY A 97 14.55 5.06 16.52
CA GLY A 97 15.19 5.53 17.75
C GLY A 97 14.23 6.21 18.74
N ASP A 98 12.93 6.32 18.43
CA ASP A 98 11.93 6.65 19.46
C ASP A 98 11.76 5.45 20.40
N PRO A 99 11.69 5.64 21.74
CA PRO A 99 11.47 4.56 22.69
C PRO A 99 10.20 3.73 22.43
N ARG A 100 9.24 4.27 21.69
CA ARG A 100 7.96 3.65 21.31
C ARG A 100 7.98 3.01 19.93
N GLU A 101 9.12 3.00 19.22
CA GLU A 101 9.23 2.40 17.88
C GLU A 101 8.70 0.95 17.83
N PHE A 102 8.82 0.21 18.94
CA PHE A 102 8.33 -1.16 19.06
C PHE A 102 6.80 -1.30 18.95
N SER A 103 6.03 -0.24 19.20
CA SER A 103 4.56 -0.26 19.11
C SER A 103 4.03 0.22 17.76
N ASN A 104 4.90 0.35 16.75
CA ASN A 104 4.50 0.70 15.39
C ASN A 104 3.63 -0.38 14.75
N ASN A 105 2.45 0.02 14.28
CA ASN A 105 1.53 -0.81 13.48
C ASN A 105 1.05 -0.08 12.20
N LEU A 106 1.54 1.15 11.93
CA LEU A 106 1.43 1.85 10.65
C LEU A 106 2.73 1.66 9.84
N HIS A 107 2.72 0.76 8.87
CA HIS A 107 3.92 0.41 8.09
C HIS A 107 3.96 1.04 6.71
N ALA A 108 2.81 1.21 6.06
CA ALA A 108 2.70 1.73 4.71
C ALA A 108 1.49 2.65 4.57
N PHE A 109 1.60 3.65 3.70
CA PHE A 109 0.44 4.37 3.20
C PHE A 109 -0.22 3.54 2.11
N GLN A 110 -1.53 3.36 2.27
CA GLN A 110 -2.39 2.83 1.23
C GLN A 110 -3.21 4.00 0.70
N ALA A 111 -3.47 4.02 -0.60
CA ALA A 111 -4.49 4.90 -1.13
C ALA A 111 -5.88 4.32 -0.91
N ASN A 112 -6.86 5.21 -0.78
CA ASN A 112 -8.25 4.81 -0.81
C ASN A 112 -8.56 4.28 -2.23
N THR A 113 -8.70 2.96 -2.33
CA THR A 113 -9.33 2.26 -3.46
C THR A 113 -10.84 2.24 -3.33
#